data_AF-A0A1S1HTZ8-F1
#
_entry.id   AF-A0A1S1HTZ8-F1
#
_cell.length_a   1.000
_cell.length_b   1.000
_cell.length_c   1.000
_cell.angle_alpha   90.00
_cell.angle_beta   90.00
_cell.angle_gamma   90.00
#
_symmetry.space_group_name_H-M   'P 1'
#
loop_
_entity.id
_entity.type
_entity.pdbx_description
1 polymer ?
#
loop_
_entity_poly.entity_id
_entity_poly.type
_entity_poly.pdbx_seq_one_letter_code
_entity_poly.pdbx_strand_id
1 'polypeptide(L)' 'MQYLKTLRLDKVRSELLSGDVNNITGIALRWGFAHMGRFSAEYKARFGETPSQSLKGTLFNHPR' A
#
# COMPACT_ATOMS: atom_id res chain seq x y z
N MET A 1 -14.04 16.18 -2.54
CA MET A 1 -12.57 16.31 -2.68
C MET A 1 -11.85 15.03 -2.19
N GLN A 2 -12.01 13.88 -2.88
CA GLN A 2 -11.38 12.59 -2.50
C GLN A 2 -10.29 12.12 -3.49
N TYR A 3 -10.06 12.90 -4.55
CA TYR A 3 -9.22 12.50 -5.68
C TYR A 3 -7.74 12.35 -5.31
N LEU A 4 -7.22 13.23 -4.44
CA LEU A 4 -5.82 13.17 -4.00
C LEU A 4 -5.51 11.94 -3.13
N LYS A 5 -6.45 11.50 -2.27
CA LYS A 5 -6.27 10.30 -1.44
C LYS A 5 -6.21 9.04 -2.30
N THR A 6 -7.10 8.99 -3.28
CA THR A 6 -7.13 7.97 -4.33
C THR A 6 -5.78 7.86 -5.02
N LEU A 7 -5.21 8.98 -5.49
CA LEU A 7 -3.93 8.97 -6.18
C LEU A 7 -2.77 8.49 -5.28
N ARG A 8 -2.78 8.90 -4.00
CA ARG A 8 -1.80 8.45 -3.00
C ARG A 8 -1.88 6.93 -2.76
N LEU A 9 -3.09 6.38 -2.61
CA LEU A 9 -3.31 4.94 -2.43
C LEU A 9 -2.77 4.13 -3.62
N ASP A 10 -2.96 4.64 -4.84
CA ASP A 10 -2.47 4.01 -6.06
C ASP A 10 -0.93 3.97 -6.12
N LYS A 11 -0.27 5.08 -5.78
CA LYS A 11 1.18 5.15 -5.70
C LYS A 11 1.76 4.24 -4.62
N VAL A 12 1.12 4.18 -3.45
CA VAL A 12 1.51 3.25 -2.38
C VAL A 12 1.44 1.81 -2.88
N ARG A 13 0.35 1.42 -3.57
CA ARG A 13 0.21 0.08 -4.16
C ARG A 13 1.31 -0.21 -5.17
N SER A 14 1.61 0.73 -6.05
CA SER A 14 2.68 0.58 -7.05
C SER A 14 4.04 0.32 -6.39
N GLU A 15 4.37 1.04 -5.32
CA GLU A 15 5.62 0.77 -4.59
C GLU A 15 5.59 -0.60 -3.91
N LEU A 16 4.49 -0.96 -3.23
CA LEU A 16 4.33 -2.26 -2.59
C LEU A 16 4.47 -3.43 -3.59
N LEU A 17 3.91 -3.28 -4.78
CA LEU A 17 3.99 -4.27 -5.86
C LEU A 17 5.37 -4.31 -6.53
N SER A 18 6.14 -3.22 -6.47
CA SER A 18 7.51 -3.18 -6.99
C SER A 18 8.47 -4.06 -6.19
N GLY A 19 8.12 -4.44 -4.96
CA GLY A 19 8.98 -5.27 -4.10
C GLY A 19 10.19 -4.55 -3.51
N ASP A 20 10.41 -3.28 -3.85
CA ASP A 20 11.54 -2.45 -3.38
C ASP A 20 11.38 -1.99 -1.92
N VAL A 21 10.22 -2.27 -1.34
CA VAL A 21 9.77 -1.70 -0.08
C VAL A 21 9.41 -2.78 0.92
N ASN A 22 10.09 -2.79 2.05
CA ASN A 22 9.87 -3.79 3.10
C ASN A 22 8.96 -3.27 4.23
N ASN A 23 8.56 -2.00 4.17
CA ASN A 23 7.91 -1.31 5.29
C ASN A 23 6.70 -0.49 4.85
N ILE A 24 5.52 -1.08 5.01
CA ILE A 24 4.21 -0.48 4.70
C ILE A 24 4.01 0.83 5.49
N THR A 25 4.42 0.85 6.77
CA THR A 25 4.31 2.01 7.65
C THR A 25 5.13 3.18 7.13
N GLY A 26 6.35 2.91 6.66
CA GLY A 26 7.25 3.93 6.10
C GLY A 26 6.69 4.57 4.83
N ILE A 27 6.16 3.75 3.92
CA ILE A 27 5.51 4.24 2.69
C ILE A 27 4.25 5.04 3.04
N ALA A 28 3.40 4.52 3.91
CA ALA A 28 2.18 5.20 4.31
C ALA A 28 2.48 6.60 4.88
N LEU A 29 3.47 6.73 5.77
CA LEU A 29 3.94 8.02 6.29
C LEU A 29 4.49 8.93 5.17
N ARG A 30 5.31 8.39 4.26
CA ARG A 30 5.87 9.13 3.10
C ARG A 30 4.78 9.74 2.23
N TRP A 31 3.66 9.02 2.03
CA TRP A 31 2.52 9.50 1.25
C TRP A 31 1.48 10.30 2.06
N GLY A 32 1.75 10.56 3.35
CA GLY A 32 0.94 11.42 4.21
C GLY A 32 -0.21 10.71 4.94
N PHE A 33 -0.13 9.39 5.12
CA PHE A 33 -1.04 8.62 5.97
C PHE A 33 -0.47 8.52 7.39
N ALA A 34 -1.06 9.27 8.32
CA ALA A 34 -0.67 9.23 9.73
C ALA A 34 -1.28 8.05 10.51
N HIS A 35 -2.42 7.52 10.06
CA HIS A 35 -3.18 6.50 10.79
C HIS A 35 -3.24 5.18 10.02
N MET A 36 -2.50 4.17 10.47
CA MET A 36 -2.39 2.89 9.76
C MET A 36 -3.67 2.06 9.75
N GLY A 37 -4.49 2.14 10.82
CA GLY A 37 -5.80 1.50 10.85
C GLY A 37 -6.74 2.06 9.78
N ARG A 38 -6.80 3.39 9.66
CA ARG A 38 -7.63 4.08 8.65
C ARG A 38 -7.11 3.85 7.24
N PHE A 39 -5.79 3.96 7.05
CA PHE A 39 -5.14 3.66 5.78
C PHE A 39 -5.44 2.23 5.33
N SER A 40 -5.29 1.22 6.21
CA SER A 40 -5.56 -0.18 5.85
C SER A 40 -7.02 -0.41 5.51
N ALA A 41 -7.95 0.23 6.22
CA ALA A 41 -9.38 0.17 5.91
C ALA A 41 -9.71 0.82 4.55
N GLU A 42 -9.19 2.03 4.28
CA GLU A 42 -9.37 2.73 3.00
C GLU A 42 -8.72 1.96 1.83
N TYR A 43 -7.53 1.41 2.04
CA TYR A 43 -6.82 0.59 1.05
C TYR A 43 -7.60 -0.68 0.72
N LYS A 44 -8.06 -1.42 1.75
CA LYS A 44 -8.89 -2.63 1.55
C LYS A 44 -10.24 -2.32 0.91
N ALA A 45 -10.89 -1.23 1.29
CA ALA A 45 -12.15 -0.81 0.68
C ALA A 45 -12.00 -0.51 -0.83
N ARG A 46 -10.82 -0.06 -1.25
CA ARG A 46 -10.51 0.28 -2.64
C ARG A 46 -10.01 -0.90 -3.47
N PHE A 47 -9.06 -1.67 -2.94
CA PHE A 47 -8.37 -2.73 -3.69
C PHE A 47 -8.86 -4.14 -3.36
N GLY A 48 -9.69 -4.31 -2.32
CA GLY A 48 -10.16 -5.62 -1.83
C GLY A 48 -9.13 -6.38 -1.00
N GLU A 49 -7.86 -5.99 -1.06
CA GLU A 49 -6.72 -6.57 -0.35
C GLU A 49 -6.10 -5.56 0.62
N THR A 50 -5.41 -6.03 1.65
CA THR A 50 -4.64 -5.16 2.55
C THR A 50 -3.25 -4.86 1.97
N PRO A 51 -2.60 -3.74 2.35
CA PRO A 51 -1.24 -3.44 1.86
C PRO A 51 -0.22 -4.53 2.24
N SER A 52 -0.46 -5.24 3.35
CA SER A 52 0.35 -6.41 3.75
C SER A 52 0.16 -7.61 2.83
N GLN A 53 -1.06 -7.81 2.30
CA GLN A 53 -1.30 -8.83 1.30
C GLN A 53 -0.65 -8.47 -0.04
N SER A 54 -0.74 -7.22 -0.49
CA SER A 54 -0.03 -6.78 -1.70
C SER A 54 1.47 -6.98 -1.58
N LEU A 55 2.05 -6.66 -0.41
CA LEU A 55 3.47 -6.87 -0.13
C LEU A 55 3.85 -8.36 -0.02
N LYS A 56 3.00 -9.20 0.57
CA LYS A 56 3.24 -10.66 0.61
C LYS A 56 3.06 -11.34 -0.74
N GLY A 57 2.16 -10.82 -1.59
CA GLY A 57 1.91 -11.34 -2.92
C GLY A 57 3.16 -11.24 -3.81
N THR A 58 3.97 -10.20 -3.64
CA THR A 58 5.26 -10.08 -4.36
C THR A 58 6.32 -11.03 -3.81
N LEU A 59 6.34 -11.27 -2.50
CA LEU A 59 7.26 -12.21 -1.85
C LEU A 59 7.10 -13.67 -2.31
N PHE A 60 5.96 -14.06 -2.90
CA PHE A 60 5.75 -15.40 -3.42
C PHE A 60 6.20 -15.58 -4.89
N ASN A 61 6.55 -14.49 -5.59
CA ASN A 61 6.75 -14.52 -7.04
C ASN A 61 8.19 -14.21 -7.50
N HIS A 62 9.21 -14.42 -6.65
CA HIS A 62 10.61 -14.25 -7.03
C HIS A 62 11.38 -15.59 -6.92
N PRO A 63 11.33 -16.46 -7.95
CA PRO A 63 12.42 -17.42 -8.15
C PRO A 63 13.65 -16.61 -8.55
N ARG A 64 14.69 -16.63 -7.71
CA ARG A 64 16.02 -16.11 -8.08
C ARG A 64 16.57 -16.86 -9.28
#